data_AF-A0A1T2L0T8-F1
#
_entry.id   AF-A0A1T2L0T8-F1
#
_cell.length_a   1.000
_cell.length_b   1.000
_cell.length_c   1.000
_cell.angle_alpha   90.00
_cell.angle_beta   90.00
_cell.angle_gamma   90.00
#
_symmetry.space_group_name_H-M   'P 1'
#
loop_
_entity.id
_entity.type
_entity.pdbx_description
1 polymer ?
#
loop_
_entity_poly.entity_id
_entity_poly.type
_entity_poly.pdbx_seq_one_letter_code
_entity_poly.pdbx_strand_id
1 'polypeptide(L)'
;MNAKSDIGLNDYEPAQRFGRESAASRKQTGSMKLLACQLLLLFSFFTSPQLIAAVQLESVMSGLSVADEMTIIEDRDSSLTIEKLLERTDPEQHHNSRRVKTFKGMSRSVWWVVIDVENSSGERIDWMLESVHPHTDYLDLYHVDASSTITVLKTGDRRPFSDRKVASETFVFPLATPAQSKERIVLRFDYADLGIVELATRIWDPDSFHESKTIVYALYGILIGGAIFAIIFNLIVHIPTQFTTFYLVSRLSHNRRHRLPGQHRGGSPVFLE
;
A
#
# COMPACT_ATOMS: atom_id res chain seq x y z
N MET A 1 81.87 -77.30 60.47
CA MET A 1 81.18 -76.19 61.18
C MET A 1 82.12 -75.00 61.19
N ASN A 2 81.59 -73.78 60.98
CA ASN A 2 82.20 -72.51 60.52
C ASN A 2 82.36 -72.43 59.00
N ALA A 3 81.69 -71.58 58.21
CA ALA A 3 81.18 -70.18 58.29
C ALA A 3 82.07 -69.22 57.49
N LYS A 4 81.60 -68.84 56.29
CA LYS A 4 81.62 -67.51 55.65
C LYS A 4 81.58 -67.68 54.13
N SER A 5 80.51 -67.17 53.52
CA SER A 5 80.42 -66.89 52.09
C SER A 5 80.11 -65.41 51.93
N ASP A 6 80.88 -64.77 51.06
CA ASP A 6 81.02 -63.33 50.94
C ASP A 6 79.78 -62.58 50.44
N ILE A 7 79.67 -61.36 50.94
CA ILE A 7 78.70 -60.32 50.55
C ILE A 7 79.42 -59.40 49.56
N GLY A 8 78.87 -59.26 48.35
CA GLY A 8 79.29 -58.28 47.35
C GLY A 8 78.14 -57.34 47.00
N LEU A 9 78.33 -56.04 47.26
CA LEU A 9 77.44 -54.93 46.95
C LEU A 9 77.41 -54.59 45.45
N ASN A 10 76.25 -54.12 44.99
CA ASN A 10 76.01 -52.98 44.09
C ASN A 10 74.52 -53.03 43.69
N ASP A 11 73.79 -51.96 43.37
CA ASP A 11 73.76 -50.53 43.68
C ASP A 11 72.43 -50.03 43.06
N TYR A 12 71.97 -48.85 43.44
CA TYR A 12 70.60 -48.31 43.29
C TYR A 12 70.17 -47.80 41.88
N GLU A 13 68.90 -48.08 41.51
CA GLU A 13 67.85 -47.31 40.76
C GLU A 13 68.13 -46.59 39.40
N PRO A 14 67.12 -46.07 38.63
CA PRO A 14 65.63 -46.11 38.75
C PRO A 14 64.80 -46.38 37.46
N ALA A 15 63.48 -46.57 37.67
CA ALA A 15 62.28 -46.26 36.88
C ALA A 15 62.28 -46.21 35.33
N GLN A 16 61.29 -46.89 34.70
CA GLN A 16 60.48 -46.33 33.59
C GLN A 16 59.21 -47.15 33.26
N ARG A 17 58.05 -46.48 33.34
CA ARG A 17 56.78 -46.83 32.68
C ARG A 17 56.92 -46.56 31.17
N PHE A 18 56.38 -47.41 30.29
CA PHE A 18 55.53 -47.06 29.13
C PHE A 18 55.34 -48.26 28.19
N GLY A 19 54.16 -48.35 27.54
CA GLY A 19 54.06 -49.00 26.21
C GLY A 19 52.97 -50.06 25.99
N ARG A 20 51.68 -49.70 26.13
CA ARG A 20 50.58 -50.44 25.47
C ARG A 20 49.47 -49.47 25.07
N GLU A 21 49.63 -48.78 23.95
CA GLU A 21 48.50 -48.21 23.21
C GLU A 21 48.76 -48.22 21.71
N SER A 22 47.66 -48.34 20.96
CA SER A 22 47.49 -47.94 19.56
C SER A 22 47.58 -49.02 18.47
N ALA A 23 46.48 -49.75 18.29
CA ALA A 23 46.18 -50.47 17.03
C ALA A 23 44.71 -50.34 16.56
N ALA A 24 43.90 -49.43 17.15
CA ALA A 24 42.45 -49.37 16.90
C ALA A 24 41.97 -48.15 16.08
N SER A 25 42.84 -47.22 15.66
CA SER A 25 42.41 -45.92 15.11
C SER A 25 42.23 -45.89 13.57
N ARG A 26 42.64 -46.92 12.81
CA ARG A 26 42.80 -46.80 11.35
C ARG A 26 41.55 -47.06 10.49
N LYS A 27 40.46 -47.60 11.03
CA LYS A 27 39.24 -47.90 10.25
C LYS A 27 38.12 -46.85 10.38
N GLN A 28 38.25 -45.90 11.31
CA GLN A 28 37.19 -44.94 11.62
C GLN A 28 37.20 -43.71 10.69
N THR A 29 38.32 -43.45 10.03
CA THR A 29 38.53 -42.27 9.17
C THR A 29 37.87 -42.37 7.80
N GLY A 30 37.61 -43.58 7.28
CA GLY A 30 36.96 -43.80 5.97
C GLY A 30 35.44 -43.64 6.00
N SER A 31 34.79 -44.18 7.04
CA SER A 31 33.33 -44.05 7.26
C SER A 31 32.93 -42.59 7.49
N MET A 32 33.78 -41.83 8.18
CA MET A 32 33.54 -40.41 8.49
C MET A 32 33.56 -39.50 7.24
N LYS A 33 34.34 -39.85 6.21
CA LYS A 33 34.36 -39.13 4.92
C LYS A 33 33.14 -39.45 4.04
N LEU A 34 32.66 -40.69 4.09
CA LEU A 34 31.46 -41.10 3.34
C LEU A 34 30.20 -40.45 3.92
N LEU A 35 30.08 -40.42 5.24
CA LEU A 35 29.00 -39.71 5.95
C LEU A 35 29.04 -38.21 5.70
N ALA A 36 30.23 -37.60 5.67
CA ALA A 36 30.39 -36.18 5.33
C ALA A 36 29.98 -35.87 3.88
N CYS A 37 30.29 -36.74 2.91
CA CYS A 37 29.82 -36.60 1.53
C CYS A 37 28.31 -36.82 1.39
N GLN A 38 27.72 -37.74 2.15
CA GLN A 38 26.26 -37.93 2.16
C GLN A 38 25.53 -36.74 2.78
N LEU A 39 26.09 -36.14 3.83
CA LEU A 39 25.59 -34.89 4.43
C LEU A 39 25.72 -33.70 3.47
N LEU A 40 26.83 -33.61 2.73
CA LEU A 40 27.03 -32.58 1.70
C LEU A 40 26.05 -32.74 0.52
N LEU A 41 25.81 -33.97 0.04
CA LEU A 41 24.83 -34.24 -1.02
C LEU A 41 23.38 -33.98 -0.58
N LEU A 42 23.04 -34.24 0.68
CA LEU A 42 21.73 -33.91 1.25
C LEU A 42 21.54 -32.40 1.44
N PHE A 43 22.61 -31.65 1.70
CA PHE A 43 22.57 -30.19 1.80
C PHE A 43 22.38 -29.51 0.43
N SER A 44 22.95 -30.09 -0.63
CA SER A 44 22.76 -29.63 -2.02
C SER A 44 21.34 -29.85 -2.55
N PHE A 45 20.58 -30.80 -1.98
CA PHE A 45 19.19 -31.06 -2.38
C PHE A 45 18.18 -30.11 -1.74
N PHE A 46 18.59 -29.28 -0.77
CA PHE A 46 17.71 -28.34 -0.08
C PHE A 46 17.77 -26.90 -0.62
N THR A 47 18.63 -26.63 -1.60
CA THR A 47 18.61 -25.37 -2.35
C THR A 47 17.58 -25.45 -3.47
N SER A 48 16.31 -25.55 -3.11
CA SER A 48 15.26 -25.15 -4.05
C SER A 48 15.40 -23.64 -4.28
N PRO A 49 15.53 -23.14 -5.53
CA PRO A 49 15.35 -21.71 -5.76
C PRO A 49 13.92 -21.39 -5.27
N GLN A 50 13.82 -20.60 -4.20
CA GLN A 50 12.51 -20.18 -3.75
C GLN A 50 11.95 -19.26 -4.83
N LEU A 51 10.80 -19.65 -5.39
CA LEU A 51 10.11 -18.84 -6.37
C LEU A 51 9.75 -17.52 -5.66
N ILE A 52 10.39 -16.43 -6.08
CA ILE A 52 10.01 -15.07 -5.73
C ILE A 52 8.49 -14.97 -5.86
N ALA A 53 7.76 -14.58 -4.81
CA ALA A 53 6.32 -14.37 -4.87
C ALA A 53 6.01 -13.12 -5.70
N ALA A 54 6.20 -13.21 -7.01
CA ALA A 54 5.80 -12.20 -7.96
C ALA A 54 4.31 -12.36 -8.25
N VAL A 55 3.63 -11.23 -8.42
CA VAL A 55 2.25 -11.25 -8.91
C VAL A 55 2.27 -11.72 -10.35
N GLN A 56 1.60 -12.84 -10.60
CA GLN A 56 1.43 -13.34 -11.96
C GLN A 56 0.38 -12.49 -12.67
N LEU A 57 0.79 -11.85 -13.75
CA LEU A 57 -0.10 -11.08 -14.61
C LEU A 57 -0.88 -12.04 -15.51
N GLU A 58 -2.20 -11.87 -15.51
CA GLU A 58 -3.11 -12.58 -16.40
C GLU A 58 -3.70 -11.62 -17.43
N SER A 59 -4.28 -12.14 -18.51
CA SER A 59 -4.89 -11.31 -19.55
C SER A 59 -6.16 -10.58 -19.08
N VAL A 60 -6.84 -11.11 -18.06
CA VAL A 60 -8.04 -10.53 -17.47
C VAL A 60 -7.85 -10.40 -15.97
N MET A 61 -7.92 -9.17 -15.45
CA MET A 61 -7.68 -8.86 -14.05
C MET A 61 -8.71 -7.83 -13.59
N SER A 62 -9.72 -8.28 -12.84
CA SER A 62 -10.77 -7.40 -12.31
C SER A 62 -10.46 -6.93 -10.89
N GLY A 63 -9.37 -6.18 -10.72
CA GLY A 63 -9.04 -5.52 -9.46
C GLY A 63 -8.37 -6.43 -8.44
N LEU A 64 -7.38 -7.18 -8.90
CA LEU A 64 -6.56 -8.07 -8.08
C LEU A 64 -5.84 -7.26 -7.00
N SER A 65 -6.07 -7.60 -5.73
CA SER A 65 -5.37 -6.98 -4.60
C SER A 65 -3.95 -7.52 -4.50
N VAL A 66 -2.95 -6.65 -4.45
CA VAL A 66 -1.52 -7.01 -4.37
C VAL A 66 -0.99 -6.94 -2.94
N ALA A 67 -1.90 -6.92 -1.97
CA ALA A 67 -1.52 -6.63 -0.59
C ALA A 67 -0.62 -7.71 0.02
N ASP A 68 -0.76 -8.97 -0.37
CA ASP A 68 -0.02 -10.08 0.23
C ASP A 68 1.35 -10.31 -0.43
N GLU A 69 1.52 -9.83 -1.66
CA GLU A 69 2.73 -9.96 -2.48
C GLU A 69 3.61 -8.70 -2.43
N MET A 70 3.12 -7.61 -1.84
CA MET A 70 3.87 -6.37 -1.73
C MET A 70 4.74 -6.30 -0.47
N THR A 71 5.84 -5.58 -0.58
CA THR A 71 6.73 -5.26 0.53
C THR A 71 6.63 -3.80 0.90
N ILE A 72 6.33 -3.54 2.17
CA ILE A 72 6.18 -2.18 2.69
C ILE A 72 7.36 -1.84 3.59
N ILE A 73 8.02 -0.73 3.28
CA ILE A 73 9.14 -0.18 4.05
C ILE A 73 8.75 1.22 4.53
N GLU A 74 8.83 1.46 5.84
CA GLU A 74 8.69 2.80 6.42
C GLU A 74 10.06 3.50 6.42
N ASP A 75 10.13 4.68 5.82
CA ASP A 75 11.27 5.60 5.88
C ASP A 75 10.87 6.84 6.68
N ARG A 76 11.12 6.80 7.99
CA ARG A 76 10.75 7.87 8.93
C ARG A 76 11.56 9.15 8.73
N ASP A 77 12.80 9.01 8.28
CA ASP A 77 13.74 10.13 8.14
C ASP A 77 13.75 10.70 6.71
N SER A 78 12.94 10.13 5.80
CA SER A 78 12.88 10.51 4.38
C SER A 78 14.26 10.48 3.69
N SER A 79 15.13 9.56 4.13
CA SER A 79 16.53 9.49 3.72
C SER A 79 16.83 8.38 2.71
N LEU A 80 15.87 7.48 2.50
CA LEU A 80 15.98 6.37 1.58
C LEU A 80 15.75 6.87 0.15
N THR A 81 16.67 6.54 -0.75
CA THR A 81 16.51 6.81 -2.19
C THR A 81 16.18 5.51 -2.92
N ILE A 82 15.66 5.62 -4.15
CA ILE A 82 15.31 4.44 -4.95
C ILE A 82 16.53 3.55 -5.20
N GLU A 83 17.70 4.13 -5.44
CA GLU A 83 18.94 3.38 -5.70
C GLU A 83 19.32 2.53 -4.48
N LYS A 84 19.33 3.13 -3.28
CA LYS A 84 19.61 2.43 -2.02
C LYS A 84 18.54 1.38 -1.70
N LEU A 85 17.30 1.65 -2.06
CA LEU A 85 16.22 0.69 -1.88
C LEU A 85 16.41 -0.53 -2.78
N LEU A 86 16.76 -0.33 -4.04
CA LEU A 86 17.03 -1.44 -4.97
C LEU A 86 18.26 -2.27 -4.56
N GLU A 87 19.27 -1.65 -3.93
CA GLU A 87 20.41 -2.36 -3.34
C GLU A 87 20.05 -3.16 -2.06
N ARG A 88 19.11 -2.64 -1.26
CA ARG A 88 18.72 -3.23 0.04
C ARG A 88 17.66 -4.31 -0.09
N THR A 89 16.78 -4.19 -1.07
CA THR A 89 15.66 -5.10 -1.26
C THR A 89 16.12 -6.34 -2.01
N ASP A 90 16.69 -7.27 -1.23
CA ASP A 90 17.01 -8.61 -1.71
C ASP A 90 15.70 -9.36 -2.01
N PRO A 91 15.49 -9.88 -3.24
CA PRO A 91 14.27 -10.59 -3.62
C PRO A 91 13.90 -11.75 -2.68
N GLU A 92 14.87 -12.27 -1.93
CA GLU A 92 14.77 -13.46 -1.07
C GLU A 92 14.29 -13.16 0.37
N GLN A 93 14.26 -11.91 0.84
CA GLN A 93 13.81 -11.56 2.21
C GLN A 93 12.28 -11.47 2.37
N HIS A 94 11.52 -11.74 1.31
CA HIS A 94 10.10 -11.35 1.17
C HIS A 94 9.05 -12.26 1.83
N HIS A 95 9.43 -13.16 2.74
CA HIS A 95 8.46 -14.04 3.41
C HIS A 95 8.19 -13.63 4.86
N ASN A 96 7.34 -12.63 5.05
CA ASN A 96 6.54 -12.56 6.28
C ASN A 96 5.17 -13.16 5.98
N SER A 97 4.91 -14.36 6.50
CA SER A 97 3.67 -15.15 6.38
C SER A 97 2.43 -14.51 7.04
N ARG A 98 2.46 -13.21 7.32
CA ARG A 98 1.39 -12.46 7.96
C ARG A 98 0.88 -11.42 6.97
N ARG A 99 -0.39 -11.54 6.60
CA ARG A 99 -1.15 -10.59 5.76
C ARG A 99 -0.69 -9.16 6.02
N VAL A 100 -0.17 -8.52 4.99
CA VAL A 100 0.40 -7.18 5.10
C VAL A 100 -0.75 -6.20 5.35
N LYS A 101 -0.64 -5.42 6.43
CA LYS A 101 -1.59 -4.34 6.69
C LYS A 101 -1.26 -3.16 5.78
N THR A 102 -2.13 -2.87 4.82
CA THR A 102 -2.05 -1.71 3.91
C THR A 102 -2.29 -0.39 4.65
N PHE A 103 -3.23 -0.37 5.59
CA PHE A 103 -3.53 0.78 6.43
C PHE A 103 -2.48 0.93 7.55
N LYS A 104 -1.82 2.10 7.61
CA LYS A 104 -0.78 2.41 8.62
C LYS A 104 -1.22 3.46 9.64
N GLY A 105 -2.45 3.97 9.54
CA GLY A 105 -2.95 5.03 10.42
C GLY A 105 -2.50 6.40 9.95
N MET A 106 -2.44 7.38 10.87
CA MET A 106 -1.96 8.72 10.54
C MET A 106 -0.45 8.83 10.73
N SER A 107 0.27 9.27 9.70
CA SER A 107 1.73 9.45 9.77
C SER A 107 2.20 10.56 8.82
N ARG A 108 3.45 11.00 9.02
CA ARG A 108 4.21 11.89 8.13
C ARG A 108 5.41 11.19 7.48
N SER A 109 5.61 9.90 7.77
CA SER A 109 6.72 9.11 7.23
C SER A 109 6.55 8.92 5.72
N VAL A 110 7.66 8.74 5.02
CA VAL A 110 7.66 8.24 3.64
C VAL A 110 7.49 6.73 3.68
N TRP A 111 6.67 6.20 2.79
CA TRP A 111 6.42 4.76 2.67
C TRP A 111 6.80 4.29 1.28
N TRP A 112 7.59 3.22 1.24
CA TRP A 112 7.97 2.56 0.01
C TRP A 112 7.21 1.24 -0.10
N VAL A 113 6.59 1.00 -1.25
CA VAL A 113 5.90 -0.24 -1.57
C VAL A 113 6.58 -0.86 -2.77
N VAL A 114 7.08 -2.08 -2.63
CA VAL A 114 7.75 -2.83 -3.70
C VAL A 114 6.87 -3.99 -4.11
N ILE A 115 6.65 -4.13 -5.41
CA ILE A 115 5.84 -5.17 -6.03
C ILE A 115 6.65 -5.75 -7.18
N ASP A 116 6.90 -7.06 -7.13
CA ASP A 116 7.46 -7.78 -8.26
C ASP A 116 6.31 -8.35 -9.10
N VAL A 117 6.32 -8.09 -10.40
CA VAL A 117 5.31 -8.57 -11.35
C VAL A 117 5.96 -9.47 -12.38
N GLU A 118 5.24 -10.50 -12.82
CA GLU A 118 5.72 -11.45 -13.81
C GLU A 118 4.65 -11.70 -14.86
N ASN A 119 5.03 -11.56 -16.12
CA ASN A 119 4.22 -11.97 -17.25
C ASN A 119 4.76 -13.30 -17.80
N SER A 120 4.13 -14.39 -17.37
CA SER A 120 4.47 -15.75 -17.84
C SER A 120 3.92 -16.07 -19.23
N SER A 121 3.09 -15.19 -19.82
CA SER A 121 2.46 -15.42 -21.11
C SER A 121 3.42 -15.17 -22.29
N GLY A 122 3.02 -15.64 -23.48
CA GLY A 122 3.75 -15.41 -24.73
C GLY A 122 3.47 -14.06 -25.38
N GLU A 123 2.62 -13.22 -24.78
CA GLU A 123 2.21 -11.93 -25.33
C GLU A 123 2.47 -10.79 -24.34
N ARG A 124 2.53 -9.56 -24.84
CA ARG A 124 2.61 -8.36 -23.99
C ARG A 124 1.27 -8.15 -23.29
N ILE A 125 1.30 -7.93 -21.97
CA ILE A 125 0.11 -7.60 -21.18
C ILE A 125 0.14 -6.11 -20.85
N ASP A 126 -0.90 -5.41 -21.28
CA ASP A 126 -1.17 -4.02 -20.88
C ASP A 126 -2.11 -4.04 -19.67
N TRP A 127 -1.73 -3.34 -18.60
CA TRP A 127 -2.43 -3.39 -17.32
C TRP A 127 -2.36 -2.05 -16.59
N MET A 128 -3.14 -1.91 -15.53
CA MET A 128 -3.26 -0.69 -14.75
C MET A 128 -3.00 -0.98 -13.27
N LEU A 129 -2.07 -0.24 -12.68
CA LEU A 129 -1.85 -0.24 -11.23
C LEU A 129 -2.64 0.90 -10.61
N GLU A 130 -3.61 0.58 -9.76
CA GLU A 130 -4.39 1.54 -8.99
C GLU A 130 -3.85 1.63 -7.56
N SER A 131 -3.53 2.85 -7.10
CA SER A 131 -3.44 3.17 -5.68
C SER A 131 -4.80 3.67 -5.20
N VAL A 132 -5.38 2.95 -4.25
CA VAL A 132 -6.79 3.10 -3.85
C VAL A 132 -7.04 4.38 -3.05
N HIS A 133 -6.00 4.96 -2.43
CA HIS A 133 -6.14 6.14 -1.59
C HIS A 133 -5.90 7.45 -2.39
N PRO A 134 -6.95 8.26 -2.67
CA PRO A 134 -6.85 9.42 -3.57
C PRO A 134 -6.21 10.66 -2.95
N HIS A 135 -5.94 10.68 -1.64
CA HIS A 135 -5.44 11.84 -0.87
C HIS A 135 -3.96 11.73 -0.50
N THR A 136 -3.16 11.12 -1.38
CA THR A 136 -1.71 11.05 -1.20
C THR A 136 -1.07 12.34 -1.73
N ASP A 137 -0.36 13.08 -0.86
CA ASP A 137 0.28 14.36 -1.19
C ASP A 137 1.22 14.23 -2.41
N TYR A 138 2.16 13.29 -2.32
CA TYR A 138 3.09 12.96 -3.39
C TYR A 138 3.17 11.44 -3.56
N LEU A 139 2.94 10.97 -4.78
CA LEU A 139 3.03 9.58 -5.16
C LEU A 139 3.95 9.46 -6.38
N ASP A 140 5.10 8.81 -6.20
CA ASP A 140 6.02 8.49 -7.28
C ASP A 140 5.98 6.99 -7.57
N LEU A 141 5.89 6.62 -8.85
CA LEU A 141 6.06 5.25 -9.32
C LEU A 141 7.39 5.15 -10.04
N TYR A 142 8.22 4.20 -9.63
CA TYR A 142 9.43 3.78 -10.31
C TYR A 142 9.17 2.40 -10.91
N HIS A 143 9.24 2.32 -12.24
CA HIS A 143 9.14 1.08 -13.00
C HIS A 143 10.55 0.64 -13.38
N VAL A 144 10.97 -0.48 -12.84
CA VAL A 144 12.26 -1.12 -13.14
C VAL A 144 11.98 -2.27 -14.10
N ASP A 145 12.39 -2.10 -15.35
CA ASP A 145 12.20 -3.12 -16.37
C ASP A 145 13.21 -4.27 -16.24
N ALA A 146 13.08 -5.28 -17.11
CA ALA A 146 13.97 -6.43 -17.14
C ALA A 146 15.45 -6.07 -17.45
N SER A 147 15.70 -4.89 -18.04
CA SER A 147 17.04 -4.35 -18.30
C SER A 147 17.61 -3.52 -17.15
N SER A 148 16.89 -3.42 -16.03
CA SER A 148 17.17 -2.53 -14.90
C SER A 148 17.10 -1.04 -15.24
N THR A 149 16.43 -0.67 -16.33
CA THR A 149 16.14 0.72 -16.65
C THR A 149 14.99 1.20 -15.78
N ILE A 150 15.17 2.38 -15.16
CA ILE A 150 14.18 2.97 -14.26
C ILE A 150 13.40 4.06 -14.99
N THR A 151 12.10 3.87 -15.13
CA THR A 151 11.17 4.90 -15.60
C THR A 151 10.38 5.46 -14.42
N VAL A 152 10.24 6.79 -14.35
CA VAL A 152 9.57 7.45 -13.22
C VAL A 152 8.30 8.17 -13.66
N LEU A 153 7.20 7.89 -12.97
CA LEU A 153 5.92 8.57 -13.11
C LEU A 153 5.60 9.29 -11.80
N LYS A 154 5.33 10.59 -11.88
CA LYS A 154 5.15 11.47 -10.72
C LYS A 154 3.71 11.97 -10.67
N THR A 155 3.00 11.72 -9.58
CA THR A 155 1.63 12.20 -9.32
C THR A 155 1.43 12.56 -7.85
N GLY A 156 0.22 12.88 -7.43
CA GLY A 156 -0.14 13.32 -6.07
C GLY A 156 -1.24 14.37 -6.11
N ASP A 157 -1.88 14.65 -4.98
CA ASP A 157 -2.90 15.70 -4.90
C ASP A 157 -2.31 17.11 -4.80
N ARG A 158 -1.03 17.24 -4.39
CA ARG A 158 -0.26 18.49 -4.39
C ARG A 158 0.44 18.77 -5.71
N ARG A 159 0.32 17.88 -6.70
CA ARG A 159 0.84 18.06 -8.07
C ARG A 159 -0.29 18.43 -9.03
N PRO A 160 -0.01 19.14 -10.14
CA PRO A 160 -1.00 19.46 -11.14
C PRO A 160 -1.75 18.21 -11.63
N PHE A 161 -3.07 18.31 -11.78
CA PHE A 161 -3.90 17.20 -12.26
C PHE A 161 -3.45 16.68 -13.63
N SER A 162 -2.85 17.54 -14.46
CA SER A 162 -2.29 17.18 -15.78
C SER A 162 -1.16 16.15 -15.72
N ASP A 163 -0.53 15.94 -14.57
CA ASP A 163 0.54 14.95 -14.40
C ASP A 163 -0.03 13.52 -14.30
N ARG A 164 -1.34 13.37 -14.02
CA ARG A 164 -2.02 12.08 -13.98
C ARG A 164 -2.14 11.50 -15.39
N LYS A 165 -1.68 10.24 -15.57
CA LYS A 165 -1.81 9.52 -16.84
C LYS A 165 -3.23 9.09 -17.17
N VAL A 166 -4.02 8.82 -16.14
CA VAL A 166 -5.44 8.46 -16.26
C VAL A 166 -6.25 9.45 -15.43
N ALA A 167 -7.26 10.05 -16.04
CA ALA A 167 -8.21 10.91 -15.35
C ALA A 167 -9.18 10.05 -14.52
N SER A 168 -8.77 9.73 -13.29
CA SER A 168 -9.60 9.05 -12.31
C SER A 168 -9.53 9.74 -10.96
N GLU A 169 -10.48 9.39 -10.09
CA GLU A 169 -10.51 9.84 -8.69
C GLU A 169 -9.28 9.31 -7.94
N THR A 170 -8.98 8.02 -8.13
CA THR A 170 -7.81 7.32 -7.62
C THR A 170 -6.59 7.52 -8.52
N PHE A 171 -5.39 7.23 -8.01
CA PHE A 171 -4.18 7.30 -8.82
C PHE A 171 -3.99 6.01 -9.59
N VAL A 172 -3.94 6.10 -10.92
CA VAL A 172 -3.84 4.94 -11.80
C VAL A 172 -2.68 5.11 -12.76
N PHE A 173 -1.84 4.08 -12.83
CA PHE A 173 -0.67 4.04 -13.67
C PHE A 173 -0.84 2.98 -14.76
N PRO A 174 -0.92 3.37 -16.04
CA PRO A 174 -0.91 2.42 -17.14
C PRO A 174 0.51 1.89 -17.30
N LEU A 175 0.64 0.57 -17.26
CA LEU A 175 1.90 -0.17 -17.37
C LEU A 175 1.76 -1.24 -18.44
N ALA A 176 2.90 -1.69 -18.94
CA ALA A 176 2.94 -2.71 -19.96
C ALA A 176 4.14 -3.61 -19.73
N THR A 177 3.89 -4.90 -19.56
CA THR A 177 4.92 -5.87 -19.26
C THR A 177 5.10 -6.82 -20.46
N PRO A 178 6.28 -6.86 -21.08
CA PRO A 178 6.56 -7.74 -22.22
C PRO A 178 6.32 -9.22 -21.92
N ALA A 179 6.17 -10.02 -22.98
CA ALA A 179 6.06 -11.47 -22.87
C ALA A 179 7.27 -12.06 -22.12
N GLN A 180 7.02 -13.05 -21.28
CA GLN A 180 8.05 -13.81 -20.55
C GLN A 180 9.04 -12.92 -19.79
N SER A 181 8.54 -11.85 -19.19
CA SER A 181 9.38 -10.86 -18.49
C SER A 181 8.94 -10.69 -17.04
N LYS A 182 9.93 -10.31 -16.22
CA LYS A 182 9.75 -9.98 -14.82
C LYS A 182 10.23 -8.56 -14.60
N GLU A 183 9.39 -7.77 -13.96
CA GLU A 183 9.61 -6.35 -13.74
C GLU A 183 9.32 -6.03 -12.28
N ARG A 184 9.88 -4.92 -11.80
CA ARG A 184 9.69 -4.46 -10.43
C ARG A 184 9.07 -3.08 -10.43
N ILE A 185 7.97 -2.94 -9.69
CA ILE A 185 7.29 -1.68 -9.49
C ILE A 185 7.53 -1.21 -8.06
N VAL A 186 8.01 0.02 -7.91
CA VAL A 186 8.21 0.65 -6.61
C VAL A 186 7.37 1.90 -6.53
N LEU A 187 6.51 1.99 -5.52
CA LEU A 187 5.73 3.18 -5.20
C LEU A 187 6.34 3.88 -3.99
N ARG A 188 6.48 5.19 -4.08
CA ARG A 188 6.89 6.07 -2.97
C ARG A 188 5.72 6.96 -2.61
N PHE A 189 5.17 6.74 -1.42
CA PHE A 189 4.13 7.55 -0.81
C PHE A 189 4.79 8.54 0.15
N ASP A 190 4.59 9.82 -0.08
CA ASP A 190 5.19 10.89 0.69
C ASP A 190 4.11 11.90 1.09
N TYR A 191 4.14 12.31 2.35
CA TYR A 191 3.14 13.13 3.02
C TYR A 191 3.82 14.37 3.61
N ALA A 192 3.49 15.56 3.11
CA ALA A 192 4.02 16.81 3.63
C ALA A 192 3.47 17.11 5.04
N ASP A 193 2.18 16.78 5.23
CA ASP A 193 1.46 17.00 6.47
C ASP A 193 1.01 15.67 7.10
N LEU A 194 0.40 15.73 8.29
CA LEU A 194 -0.13 14.53 8.93
C LEU A 194 -1.33 14.02 8.13
N GLY A 195 -1.15 12.90 7.43
CA GLY A 195 -2.15 12.31 6.55
C GLY A 195 -2.52 10.89 6.95
N ILE A 196 -3.66 10.42 6.43
CA ILE A 196 -4.06 9.01 6.54
C ILE A 196 -3.21 8.21 5.55
N VAL A 197 -2.48 7.22 6.05
CA VAL A 197 -1.62 6.37 5.24
C VAL A 197 -2.34 5.07 4.92
N GLU A 198 -2.73 4.94 3.66
CA GLU A 198 -3.32 3.72 3.10
C GLU A 198 -2.58 3.31 1.82
N LEU A 199 -1.91 2.18 1.90
CA LEU A 199 -1.00 1.68 0.86
C LEU A 199 -1.65 0.57 0.02
N ALA A 200 -2.99 0.54 -0.03
CA ALA A 200 -3.71 -0.48 -0.77
C ALA A 200 -3.54 -0.25 -2.27
N THR A 201 -3.08 -1.30 -2.97
CA THR A 201 -2.86 -1.30 -4.41
C THR A 201 -3.61 -2.43 -5.08
N ARG A 202 -4.15 -2.16 -6.27
CA ARG A 202 -4.88 -3.13 -7.09
C ARG A 202 -4.35 -3.14 -8.50
N ILE A 203 -4.37 -4.31 -9.12
CA ILE A 203 -4.05 -4.51 -10.53
C ILE A 203 -5.33 -4.75 -11.30
N TRP A 204 -5.45 -4.05 -12.41
CA TRP A 204 -6.59 -4.12 -13.32
C TRP A 204 -6.11 -4.37 -14.74
N ASP A 205 -6.93 -5.04 -15.54
CA ASP A 205 -6.87 -4.85 -16.99
C ASP A 205 -7.63 -3.57 -17.38
N PRO A 206 -7.29 -2.94 -18.53
CA PRO A 206 -7.90 -1.69 -18.95
C PRO A 206 -9.43 -1.72 -19.05
N ASP A 207 -9.99 -2.80 -19.60
CA ASP A 207 -11.42 -2.91 -19.89
C ASP A 207 -12.22 -3.05 -18.59
N SER A 208 -11.81 -3.96 -17.70
CA SER A 208 -12.41 -4.16 -16.37
C SER A 208 -12.35 -2.90 -15.52
N PHE A 209 -11.24 -2.14 -15.59
CA PHE A 209 -11.12 -0.87 -14.88
C PHE A 209 -12.19 0.14 -15.35
N HIS A 210 -12.32 0.32 -16.66
CA HIS A 210 -13.31 1.25 -17.23
C HIS A 210 -14.75 0.82 -16.96
N GLU A 211 -15.05 -0.48 -17.03
CA GLU A 211 -16.38 -1.00 -16.69
C GLU A 211 -16.73 -0.71 -15.22
N SER A 212 -15.79 -0.99 -14.30
CA SER A 212 -15.96 -0.70 -12.87
C SER A 212 -16.24 0.78 -12.61
N LYS A 213 -15.45 1.69 -13.20
CA LYS A 213 -15.65 3.14 -13.02
C LYS A 213 -16.95 3.63 -13.67
N THR A 214 -17.37 3.04 -14.78
CA THR A 214 -18.62 3.42 -15.47
C THR A 214 -19.83 3.23 -14.58
N ILE A 215 -19.92 2.09 -13.88
CA ILE A 215 -21.03 1.81 -12.95
C ILE A 215 -21.02 2.82 -11.79
N VAL A 216 -19.85 3.09 -11.22
CA VAL A 216 -19.70 4.06 -10.11
C VAL A 216 -20.12 5.46 -10.55
N TYR A 217 -19.69 5.92 -11.72
CA TYR A 217 -20.03 7.24 -12.24
C TYR A 217 -21.51 7.35 -12.64
N ALA A 218 -22.13 6.26 -13.11
CA ALA A 218 -23.57 6.24 -13.34
C ALA A 218 -24.35 6.45 -12.04
N LEU A 219 -23.92 5.82 -10.93
CA LEU A 219 -24.53 6.02 -9.61
C LEU A 219 -24.35 7.45 -9.10
N TYR A 220 -23.15 8.04 -9.26
CA TYR A 220 -22.94 9.46 -8.94
C TYR A 220 -23.82 10.38 -9.80
N GLY A 221 -23.97 10.07 -11.08
CA GLY A 221 -24.88 10.80 -11.98
C GLY A 221 -26.32 10.77 -11.48
N ILE A 222 -26.81 9.62 -11.02
CA ILE A 222 -28.16 9.47 -10.45
C ILE A 222 -28.29 10.27 -9.15
N LEU A 223 -27.31 10.18 -8.25
CA LEU A 223 -27.33 10.89 -6.96
C LEU A 223 -27.33 12.41 -7.16
N ILE A 224 -26.40 12.92 -7.98
CA ILE A 224 -26.27 14.35 -8.27
C ILE A 224 -27.51 14.83 -9.05
N GLY A 225 -27.99 14.05 -10.02
CA GLY A 225 -29.22 14.35 -10.77
C GLY A 225 -30.44 14.46 -9.86
N GLY A 226 -30.59 13.54 -8.89
CA GLY A 226 -31.65 13.60 -7.88
C GLY A 226 -31.53 14.83 -6.98
N ALA A 227 -30.32 15.20 -6.57
CA ALA A 227 -30.09 16.41 -5.77
C ALA A 227 -30.45 17.70 -6.56
N ILE A 228 -30.02 17.78 -7.82
CA ILE A 228 -30.37 18.90 -8.72
C ILE A 228 -31.89 18.95 -8.92
N PHE A 229 -32.54 17.80 -9.15
CA PHE A 229 -33.99 17.72 -9.26
C PHE A 229 -34.69 18.24 -7.99
N ALA A 230 -34.23 17.86 -6.80
CA ALA A 230 -34.78 18.35 -5.55
C ALA A 230 -34.62 19.87 -5.38
N ILE A 231 -33.46 20.43 -5.78
CA ILE A 231 -33.20 21.87 -5.77
C ILE A 231 -34.15 22.60 -6.73
N ILE A 232 -34.28 22.10 -7.98
CA ILE A 232 -35.15 22.69 -8.99
C ILE A 232 -36.62 22.61 -8.56
N PHE A 233 -37.05 21.45 -8.06
CA PHE A 233 -38.40 21.24 -7.54
C PHE A 233 -38.71 22.23 -6.41
N ASN A 234 -37.79 22.38 -5.46
CA ASN A 234 -37.94 23.32 -4.36
C ASN A 234 -38.06 24.76 -4.87
N LEU A 235 -37.22 25.15 -5.84
CA LEU A 235 -37.25 26.48 -6.45
C LEU A 235 -38.59 26.75 -7.17
N ILE A 236 -39.11 25.77 -7.91
CA ILE A 236 -40.42 25.86 -8.59
C ILE A 236 -41.56 26.04 -7.59
N VAL A 237 -41.54 25.35 -6.46
CA VAL A 237 -42.58 25.47 -5.42
C VAL A 237 -42.45 26.79 -4.65
N HIS A 238 -41.22 27.22 -4.37
CA HIS A 238 -40.93 28.37 -3.51
C HIS A 238 -41.18 29.72 -4.20
N ILE A 239 -40.88 29.85 -5.50
CA ILE A 239 -41.04 31.13 -6.21
C ILE A 239 -42.52 31.61 -6.22
N PRO A 240 -43.52 30.81 -6.61
CA PRO A 240 -44.92 31.25 -6.67
C PRO A 240 -45.56 31.49 -5.29
N THR A 241 -45.14 30.74 -4.27
CA THR A 241 -45.67 30.87 -2.90
C THR A 241 -45.30 32.20 -2.26
N GLN A 242 -44.12 32.75 -2.59
CA GLN A 242 -43.71 34.09 -2.15
C GLN A 242 -44.58 35.19 -2.77
N PHE A 243 -44.87 35.13 -4.07
CA PHE A 243 -45.71 36.13 -4.74
C PHE A 243 -47.16 36.12 -4.22
N THR A 244 -47.71 34.94 -3.95
CA THR A 244 -49.08 34.81 -3.44
C THR A 244 -49.19 35.37 -2.02
N THR A 245 -48.22 35.07 -1.16
CA THR A 245 -48.17 35.59 0.22
C THR A 245 -47.96 37.09 0.24
N PHE A 246 -47.05 37.62 -0.58
CA PHE A 246 -46.82 39.06 -0.71
C PHE A 246 -48.08 39.79 -1.20
N TYR A 247 -48.78 39.24 -2.20
CA TYR A 247 -50.00 39.81 -2.73
C TYR A 247 -51.14 39.82 -1.69
N LEU A 248 -51.33 38.73 -0.94
CA LEU A 248 -52.33 38.66 0.13
C LEU A 248 -52.04 39.64 1.28
N VAL A 249 -50.79 39.73 1.73
CA VAL A 249 -50.39 40.65 2.81
C VAL A 249 -50.55 42.11 2.39
N SER A 250 -50.10 42.47 1.17
CA SER A 250 -50.26 43.82 0.66
C SER A 250 -51.74 44.22 0.56
N ARG A 251 -52.61 43.33 0.06
CA ARG A 251 -54.07 43.58 -0.02
C ARG A 251 -54.72 43.75 1.35
N LEU A 252 -54.36 42.95 2.35
CA LEU A 252 -54.88 43.08 3.72
C LEU A 252 -54.36 44.33 4.43
N SER A 253 -53.15 44.79 4.11
CA SER A 253 -52.60 46.04 4.65
C SER A 253 -53.26 47.28 4.05
N HIS A 254 -53.62 47.23 2.75
CA HIS A 254 -54.28 48.34 2.06
C HIS A 254 -55.73 48.52 2.53
N ASN A 255 -56.46 47.41 2.73
CA ASN A 255 -57.85 47.46 3.19
C ASN A 255 -57.99 47.99 4.64
N ARG A 256 -56.93 47.93 5.45
CA ARG A 256 -56.92 48.47 6.82
C ARG A 256 -56.77 50.00 6.88
N ARG A 257 -56.25 50.66 5.84
CA ARG A 257 -56.06 52.14 5.84
C ARG A 257 -57.34 52.93 5.56
N HIS A 258 -58.39 52.30 5.03
CA HIS A 258 -59.68 52.95 4.79
C HIS A 258 -60.67 52.82 5.96
N ARG A 259 -60.28 52.20 7.08
CA ARG A 259 -61.07 52.14 8.32
C ARG A 259 -60.38 52.88 9.47
N LEU A 260 -60.07 54.14 9.27
CA LEU A 260 -59.89 55.07 10.38
C LEU A 260 -60.98 56.15 10.26
N PRO A 261 -62.01 56.15 11.13
CA PRO A 261 -62.93 57.27 11.18
C PRO A 261 -62.18 58.50 11.74
N GLY A 262 -62.07 59.53 10.91
CA GLY A 262 -61.75 60.86 11.38
C GLY A 262 -62.85 61.37 12.30
N GLN A 263 -62.47 61.60 13.56
CA GLN A 263 -62.59 62.90 14.21
C GLN A 263 -63.93 63.64 14.01
N HIS A 264 -64.84 63.51 14.98
CA HIS A 264 -65.78 64.59 15.30
C HIS A 264 -65.07 65.58 16.23
N ARG A 265 -64.67 66.74 15.70
CA ARG A 265 -64.43 67.98 16.46
C ARG A 265 -65.36 69.05 15.90
N GLY A 266 -66.09 69.73 16.78
CA GLY A 266 -66.66 71.06 16.49
C GLY A 266 -68.12 71.22 16.91
N GLY A 267 -68.35 71.76 18.11
CA GLY A 267 -69.67 72.20 18.57
C GLY A 267 -69.60 72.82 19.98
N SER A 268 -69.14 74.06 20.08
CA SER A 268 -69.37 74.97 21.22
C SER A 268 -69.68 76.35 20.63
N PRO A 269 -70.30 77.33 21.34
CA PRO A 269 -70.89 77.34 22.69
C PRO A 269 -72.33 77.96 22.71
N VAL A 270 -73.13 77.76 23.76
CA VAL A 270 -74.25 78.70 24.12
C VAL A 270 -74.43 78.77 25.64
N PHE A 271 -74.66 79.98 26.11
CA PHE A 271 -74.71 80.53 27.48
C PHE A 271 -76.18 80.66 27.98
N LEU A 272 -76.37 80.99 29.27
CA LEU A 272 -77.62 81.36 30.00
C LEU A 272 -78.47 80.15 30.47
N GLU A 273 -78.96 80.04 31.70
CA GLU A 273 -79.14 80.95 32.85
C GLU A 273 -79.09 80.12 34.15
#